data_AF-A0A949LV82-F1
#
_entry.id   AF-A0A949LV82-F1
#
_cell.length_a   1.000
_cell.length_b   1.000
_cell.length_c   1.000
_cell.angle_alpha   90.00
_cell.angle_beta   90.00
_cell.angle_gamma   90.00
#
_symmetry.space_group_name_H-M   'P 1'
#
loop_
_entity.id
_entity.type
_entity.pdbx_description
1 polymer ?
#
loop_
_entity_poly.entity_id
_entity_poly.type
_entity_poly.pdbx_seq_one_letter_code
_entity_poly.pdbx_strand_id
1 'polypeptide(L)'
;MNEPFDAVIEGDLVYMRLAGSVDADSVPRLAEQVAAAKALVKGESERRGEKVAVLFDISDFTGAYAVGAMLEMKSLEEHNRPYTARTAVFGGSAAAQVAAELTLALIHRDSLKLFATKEEALAWLSEK
;
A
#
# COMPACT_ATOMS: atom_id res chain seq x y z
N MET A 1 13.30 -16.53 -2.53
CA MET A 1 11.97 -16.23 -1.93
C MET A 1 11.53 -14.92 -2.53
N ASN A 2 10.33 -14.85 -3.10
CA ASN A 2 9.76 -13.57 -3.50
C ASN A 2 9.38 -12.80 -2.23
N GLU A 3 9.72 -11.54 -2.18
CA GLU A 3 9.41 -10.66 -1.06
C GLU A 3 7.89 -10.43 -0.98
N PRO A 4 7.27 -10.50 0.22
CA PRO A 4 5.83 -10.33 0.33
C PRO A 4 5.41 -8.88 0.11
N PHE A 5 6.30 -7.92 0.39
CA PHE A 5 6.04 -6.50 0.21
C PHE A 5 7.28 -5.76 -0.30
N ASP A 6 7.10 -4.91 -1.30
CA ASP A 6 8.13 -4.02 -1.83
C ASP A 6 7.58 -2.62 -2.14
N ALA A 7 8.47 -1.63 -2.12
CA ALA A 7 8.14 -0.25 -2.42
C ALA A 7 9.29 0.42 -3.20
N VAL A 8 8.96 1.10 -4.29
CA VAL A 8 9.91 1.78 -5.17
C VAL A 8 9.33 3.12 -5.65
N ILE A 9 10.20 4.02 -6.13
CA ILE A 9 9.78 5.26 -6.76
C ILE A 9 9.63 5.01 -8.26
N GLU A 10 8.43 5.24 -8.82
CA GLU A 10 8.16 5.14 -10.26
C GLU A 10 7.68 6.50 -10.77
N GLY A 11 8.58 7.23 -11.45
CA GLY A 11 8.28 8.59 -11.92
C GLY A 11 7.85 9.49 -10.76
N ASP A 12 6.62 9.99 -10.83
CA ASP A 12 6.08 10.94 -9.86
C ASP A 12 5.28 10.28 -8.72
N LEU A 13 5.26 8.95 -8.61
CA LEU A 13 4.58 8.25 -7.53
C LEU A 13 5.49 7.26 -6.81
N VAL A 14 5.03 6.81 -5.64
CA VAL A 14 5.58 5.62 -4.97
C VAL A 14 4.72 4.42 -5.36
N TYR A 15 5.32 3.43 -6.00
CA TYR A 15 4.70 2.16 -6.28
C TYR A 15 4.98 1.20 -5.12
N MET A 16 3.94 0.57 -4.60
CA MET A 16 4.02 -0.45 -3.57
C MET A 16 3.35 -1.71 -4.07
N ARG A 17 3.89 -2.87 -3.74
CA ARG A 17 3.31 -4.15 -4.13
C ARG A 17 3.26 -5.09 -2.94
N LEU A 18 2.11 -5.72 -2.73
CA LEU A 18 1.92 -6.82 -1.80
C LEU A 18 1.63 -8.09 -2.61
N ALA A 19 2.45 -9.12 -2.44
CA ALA A 19 2.39 -10.34 -3.23
C ALA A 19 2.43 -11.59 -2.33
N GLY A 20 1.90 -12.70 -2.86
CA GLY A 20 1.86 -13.98 -2.17
C GLY A 20 0.88 -13.99 -1.01
N SER A 21 1.24 -14.72 0.05
CA SER A 21 0.47 -14.84 1.28
C SER A 21 1.21 -14.21 2.45
N VAL A 22 0.49 -13.57 3.37
CA VAL A 22 1.07 -13.09 4.63
C VAL A 22 0.46 -13.88 5.79
N ASP A 23 1.13 -14.97 6.13
CA ASP A 23 0.88 -15.76 7.34
C ASP A 23 1.58 -15.16 8.57
N ALA A 24 1.40 -15.78 9.74
CA ALA A 24 2.00 -15.32 10.99
C ALA A 24 3.54 -15.32 10.96
N ASP A 25 4.16 -16.26 10.23
CA ASP A 25 5.62 -16.42 10.18
C ASP A 25 6.29 -15.35 9.30
N SER A 26 5.55 -14.82 8.32
CA SER A 26 6.00 -13.75 7.43
C SER A 26 5.78 -12.33 7.98
N VAL A 27 5.00 -12.15 9.06
CA VAL A 27 4.73 -10.82 9.66
C VAL A 27 6.00 -10.07 10.07
N PRO A 28 7.02 -10.68 10.73
CA PRO A 28 8.24 -9.97 11.06
C PRO A 28 8.97 -9.42 9.82
N ARG A 29 8.99 -10.20 8.73
CA ARG A 29 9.59 -9.76 7.47
C ARG A 29 8.79 -8.62 6.83
N LEU A 30 7.46 -8.72 6.85
CA LEU A 30 6.57 -7.64 6.40
C LEU A 30 6.84 -6.36 7.19
N ALA A 31 7.02 -6.43 8.52
CA ALA A 31 7.27 -5.27 9.36
C ALA A 31 8.57 -4.53 8.97
N GLU A 32 9.64 -5.26 8.65
CA GLU A 32 10.89 -4.68 8.14
C GLU A 32 10.68 -3.93 6.82
N GLN A 33 9.92 -4.54 5.90
CA GLN A 33 9.64 -3.96 4.58
C GLN A 33 8.70 -2.77 4.66
N VAL A 34 7.71 -2.82 5.57
CA VAL A 34 6.85 -1.69 5.91
C VAL A 34 7.66 -0.54 6.49
N ALA A 35 8.64 -0.81 7.37
CA ALA A 35 9.53 0.22 7.88
C ALA A 35 10.37 0.89 6.77
N ALA A 36 10.88 0.10 5.82
CA ALA A 36 11.57 0.63 4.65
C ALA A 36 10.66 1.49 3.76
N ALA A 37 9.43 1.06 3.50
CA ALA A 37 8.47 1.82 2.70
C ALA A 37 8.04 3.13 3.38
N LYS A 38 7.85 3.13 4.70
CA LYS A 38 7.62 4.36 5.50
C LYS A 38 8.74 5.37 5.29
N ALA A 39 9.99 4.92 5.40
CA ALA A 39 11.15 5.77 5.19
C ALA A 39 11.23 6.29 3.75
N LEU A 40 10.91 5.46 2.75
CA LEU A 40 10.90 5.83 1.33
C LEU A 40 9.85 6.90 1.03
N VAL A 41 8.60 6.71 1.48
CA VAL A 41 7.51 7.68 1.27
C VAL A 41 7.82 9.02 1.93
N LYS A 42 8.24 8.98 3.19
CA LYS A 42 8.63 10.19 3.93
C LYS A 42 9.78 10.90 3.22
N GLY A 43 10.86 10.18 2.91
CA GLY A 43 12.05 10.76 2.28
C GLY A 43 11.74 11.37 0.92
N GLU A 44 10.90 10.71 0.12
CA GLU A 44 10.52 11.23 -1.18
C GLU A 44 9.61 12.47 -1.07
N SER A 45 8.67 12.48 -0.13
CA SER A 45 7.84 13.66 0.15
C SER A 45 8.67 14.85 0.61
N GLU A 46 9.60 14.63 1.55
CA GLU A 46 10.50 15.68 2.05
C GLU A 46 11.43 16.19 0.95
N ARG A 47 11.95 15.29 0.10
CA ARG A 47 12.81 15.65 -1.04
C ARG A 47 12.09 16.54 -2.07
N ARG A 48 10.81 16.27 -2.34
CA ARG A 48 10.01 17.06 -3.30
C ARG A 48 9.43 18.33 -2.67
N GLY A 49 9.34 18.39 -1.34
CA GLY A 49 8.65 19.47 -0.64
C GLY A 49 7.13 19.40 -0.77
N GLU A 50 6.58 18.26 -1.19
CA GLU A 50 5.14 18.03 -1.36
C GLU A 50 4.76 16.60 -1.01
N LYS A 51 3.46 16.34 -0.86
CA LYS A 51 2.96 14.99 -0.58
C LYS A 51 3.01 14.13 -1.84
N VAL A 52 3.40 12.87 -1.71
CA VAL A 52 3.50 11.93 -2.84
C VAL A 52 2.18 11.21 -3.11
N ALA A 53 1.93 10.85 -4.36
CA ALA A 53 0.92 9.86 -4.72
C ALA A 53 1.47 8.45 -4.47
N VAL A 54 0.61 7.53 -4.01
CA VAL A 54 0.96 6.11 -3.82
C VAL A 54 0.06 5.25 -4.69
N LEU A 55 0.67 4.36 -5.48
CA LEU A 55 -0.03 3.32 -6.22
C LEU A 55 0.29 1.97 -5.57
N PHE A 56 -0.72 1.26 -5.10
CA PHE A 56 -0.60 0.03 -4.35
C PHE A 56 -1.17 -1.14 -5.16
N ASP A 57 -0.30 -2.07 -5.54
CA ASP A 57 -0.64 -3.28 -6.28
C ASP A 57 -0.84 -4.47 -5.34
N ILE A 58 -2.03 -5.08 -5.40
CA ILE A 58 -2.36 -6.32 -4.69
C ILE A 58 -2.68 -7.46 -5.67
N SER A 59 -2.30 -7.35 -6.95
CA SER A 59 -2.61 -8.31 -8.02
C SER A 59 -2.15 -9.72 -7.72
N ASP A 60 -0.98 -9.85 -7.10
CA ASP A 60 -0.39 -11.14 -6.75
C ASP A 60 -0.66 -11.55 -5.30
N PHE A 61 -1.49 -10.80 -4.57
CA PHE A 61 -1.87 -11.14 -3.21
C PHE A 61 -2.94 -12.24 -3.20
N THR A 62 -2.67 -13.33 -2.49
CA THR A 62 -3.51 -14.53 -2.49
C THR A 62 -4.59 -14.54 -1.41
N GLY A 63 -4.66 -13.50 -0.58
CA GLY A 63 -5.75 -13.31 0.39
C GLY A 63 -5.57 -14.00 1.75
N ALA A 64 -4.51 -14.79 1.95
CA ALA A 64 -4.15 -15.29 3.28
C ALA A 64 -3.59 -14.12 4.11
N TYR A 65 -4.38 -13.69 5.10
CA TYR A 65 -4.19 -12.41 5.76
C TYR A 65 -4.28 -12.56 7.28
N ALA A 66 -3.12 -12.71 7.93
CA ALA A 66 -3.03 -12.71 9.39
C ALA A 66 -3.38 -11.32 9.96
N VAL A 67 -3.94 -11.27 11.16
CA VAL A 67 -4.26 -10.00 11.85
C VAL A 67 -3.02 -9.11 12.00
N GLY A 68 -1.84 -9.70 12.22
CA GLY A 68 -0.59 -8.96 12.25
C GLY A 68 -0.31 -8.20 10.96
N ALA A 69 -0.60 -8.79 9.80
CA ALA A 69 -0.43 -8.14 8.50
C ALA A 69 -1.34 -6.91 8.35
N MET A 70 -2.60 -7.02 8.77
CA MET A 70 -3.54 -5.87 8.81
C MET A 70 -3.00 -4.72 9.64
N LEU A 71 -2.44 -5.01 10.81
CA LEU A 71 -1.91 -4.00 11.71
C LEU A 71 -0.66 -3.33 11.15
N GLU A 72 0.22 -4.08 10.48
CA GLU A 72 1.38 -3.50 9.79
C GLU A 72 0.97 -2.59 8.63
N MET A 73 -0.01 -3.02 7.81
CA MET A 73 -0.54 -2.18 6.73
C MET A 73 -1.26 -0.93 7.24
N LYS A 74 -2.02 -1.04 8.33
CA LYS A 74 -2.61 0.11 9.02
C LYS A 74 -1.53 1.07 9.52
N SER A 75 -0.46 0.53 10.12
CA SER A 75 0.67 1.32 10.61
C SER A 75 1.41 2.05 9.49
N LEU A 76 1.56 1.43 8.32
CA LEU A 76 2.09 2.08 7.11
C LEU A 76 1.26 3.30 6.74
N GLU A 77 -0.05 3.14 6.60
CA GLU A 77 -0.95 4.20 6.16
C GLU A 77 -1.12 5.32 7.20
N GLU A 78 -1.11 5.00 8.49
CA GLU A 78 -1.11 6.00 9.57
C GLU A 78 0.17 6.83 9.56
N HIS A 79 1.33 6.19 9.40
CA HIS A 79 2.61 6.88 9.32
C HIS A 79 2.73 7.77 8.08
N ASN A 80 2.23 7.29 6.94
CA ASN A 80 2.36 7.97 5.65
C ASN A 80 1.32 9.09 5.44
N ARG A 81 0.30 9.19 6.29
CA ARG A 81 -0.76 10.21 6.20
C ARG A 81 -0.28 11.66 5.97
N PRO A 82 0.74 12.19 6.68
CA PRO A 82 1.23 13.55 6.42
C PRO A 82 2.05 13.66 5.12
N TYR A 83 2.56 12.55 4.59
CA TYR A 83 3.49 12.50 3.44
C TYR A 83 2.81 12.08 2.14
N THR A 84 1.58 11.56 2.20
CA THR A 84 0.86 11.03 1.04
C THR A 84 -0.35 11.89 0.70
N ALA A 85 -0.48 12.27 -0.57
CA ALA A 85 -1.62 13.05 -1.07
C ALA A 85 -2.84 12.13 -1.21
N ARG A 86 -2.67 11.05 -1.97
CA ARG A 86 -3.67 10.02 -2.25
C ARG A 86 -2.99 8.66 -2.41
N THR A 87 -3.70 7.60 -2.05
CA THR A 87 -3.27 6.22 -2.23
C THR A 87 -4.33 5.48 -3.06
N ALA A 88 -3.95 4.92 -4.20
CA ALA A 88 -4.84 4.10 -5.01
C ALA A 88 -4.41 2.63 -4.91
N VAL A 89 -5.30 1.75 -4.48
CA VAL A 89 -5.07 0.31 -4.41
C VAL A 89 -5.72 -0.34 -5.62
N PHE A 90 -5.08 -1.32 -6.26
CA PHE A 90 -5.67 -2.02 -7.41
C PHE A 90 -5.31 -3.50 -7.48
N GLY A 91 -6.14 -4.24 -8.21
CA GLY A 91 -5.94 -5.65 -8.51
C GLY A 91 -6.43 -6.58 -7.41
N GLY A 92 -5.86 -7.78 -7.40
CA GLY A 92 -6.11 -8.84 -6.44
C GLY A 92 -7.34 -9.68 -6.79
N SER A 93 -7.40 -10.87 -6.17
CA SER A 93 -8.62 -11.67 -6.19
C SER A 93 -9.75 -10.98 -5.41
N ALA A 94 -11.00 -11.43 -5.57
CA ALA A 94 -12.12 -10.94 -4.76
C ALA A 94 -11.84 -11.05 -3.24
N ALA A 95 -11.16 -12.12 -2.80
CA ALA A 95 -10.76 -12.28 -1.41
C ALA A 95 -9.71 -11.25 -0.97
N ALA A 96 -8.72 -10.97 -1.83
CA ALA A 96 -7.72 -9.92 -1.60
C ALA A 96 -8.34 -8.53 -1.51
N GLN A 97 -9.32 -8.23 -2.37
CA GLN A 97 -10.06 -6.97 -2.36
C GLN A 97 -10.87 -6.80 -1.07
N VAL A 98 -11.55 -7.84 -0.60
CA VAL A 98 -12.25 -7.80 0.70
C VAL A 98 -11.27 -7.56 1.84
N ALA A 99 -10.12 -8.23 1.85
CA ALA A 99 -9.08 -8.02 2.86
C ALA A 99 -8.54 -6.57 2.84
N ALA A 100 -8.35 -6.01 1.64
CA ALA A 100 -7.98 -4.61 1.47
C ALA A 100 -9.08 -3.70 2.05
N GLU A 101 -10.33 -3.85 1.63
CA GLU A 101 -11.47 -3.06 2.12
C GLU A 101 -11.60 -3.07 3.65
N LEU A 102 -11.44 -4.23 4.29
CA LEU A 102 -11.43 -4.35 5.75
C LEU A 102 -10.30 -3.51 6.37
N THR A 103 -9.12 -3.54 5.77
CA THR A 103 -7.97 -2.73 6.21
C THR A 103 -8.25 -1.23 6.02
N LEU A 104 -8.85 -0.85 4.89
CA LEU A 104 -9.22 0.54 4.60
C LEU A 104 -10.22 1.09 5.61
N ALA A 105 -11.22 0.26 5.97
CA ALA A 105 -12.21 0.61 6.98
C ALA A 105 -11.57 0.91 8.34
N LEU A 106 -10.45 0.25 8.68
CA LEU A 106 -9.70 0.50 9.93
C LEU A 106 -8.85 1.79 9.90
N ILE A 107 -8.45 2.24 8.71
CA ILE A 107 -7.55 3.40 8.54
C ILE A 107 -8.32 4.73 8.58
N HIS A 108 -9.62 4.73 8.25
CA HIS A 108 -10.48 5.93 8.22
C HIS A 108 -9.84 7.11 7.44
N ARG A 109 -9.65 6.94 6.14
CA ARG A 109 -9.00 7.94 5.29
C ARG A 109 -9.65 8.03 3.91
N ASP A 110 -10.23 9.19 3.60
CA ASP A 110 -10.95 9.42 2.33
C ASP A 110 -10.02 9.51 1.11
N SER A 111 -8.73 9.79 1.34
CA SER A 111 -7.70 9.86 0.29
C SER A 111 -7.12 8.50 -0.09
N LEU A 112 -7.78 7.41 0.30
CA LEU A 112 -7.40 6.05 -0.05
C LEU A 112 -8.60 5.35 -0.72
N LYS A 113 -8.40 4.82 -1.93
CA LYS A 113 -9.46 4.14 -2.69
C LYS A 113 -8.96 2.87 -3.37
N LEU A 114 -9.84 1.85 -3.43
CA LEU A 114 -9.63 0.60 -4.16
C LEU A 114 -10.24 0.68 -5.56
N PHE A 115 -9.54 0.13 -6.54
CA PHE A 115 -9.90 0.09 -7.96
C PHE A 115 -9.80 -1.33 -8.52
N ALA A 116 -10.55 -1.60 -9.58
CA ALA A 116 -10.49 -2.91 -10.23
C ALA A 116 -9.22 -3.08 -11.07
N THR A 117 -8.76 -1.98 -11.69
CA THR A 117 -7.65 -2.00 -12.65
C THR A 117 -6.57 -0.97 -12.32
N LYS A 118 -5.34 -1.21 -12.83
CA LYS A 118 -4.22 -0.28 -12.69
C LYS A 118 -4.52 1.05 -13.38
N GLU A 119 -5.18 0.99 -14.53
CA GLU A 119 -5.51 2.12 -15.38
C GLU A 119 -6.47 3.09 -14.66
N GLU A 120 -7.52 2.57 -14.02
CA GLU A 120 -8.45 3.36 -13.22
C GLU A 120 -7.76 4.01 -12.01
N ALA A 121 -6.90 3.26 -11.32
CA ALA A 121 -6.14 3.76 -10.19
C ALA A 121 -5.22 4.92 -10.58
N LEU A 122 -4.47 4.77 -11.68
CA LEU A 122 -3.59 5.81 -12.21
C LEU A 122 -4.36 7.04 -12.70
N ALA A 123 -5.50 6.85 -13.36
CA ALA A 123 -6.36 7.94 -13.79
C ALA A 123 -6.79 8.80 -12.59
N TRP A 124 -7.25 8.16 -11.52
CA TRP A 124 -7.66 8.86 -10.29
C TRP A 124 -6.52 9.54 -9.55
N LEU A 125 -5.32 8.95 -9.53
CA LEU A 125 -4.13 9.60 -8.96
C LEU A 125 -3.70 10.84 -9.76
N SER A 126 -4.08 10.92 -11.04
CA SER A 126 -3.79 12.06 -11.92
C SER A 126 -4.83 13.18 -11.83
N GLU A 127 -5.97 12.95 -11.18
CA GLU A 127 -7.00 13.96 -10.93
C GLU A 127 -6.50 14.95 -9.86
N LYS A 128 -6.33 16.22 -10.26
CA LYS A 128 -5.91 17.32 -9.36
C LYS A 128 -6.93 17.55 -8.23
#